data_AF-A0A0D0TKQ2-F1
#
_entry.id   AF-A0A0D0TKQ2-F1
#
_cell.length_a   1.000
_cell.length_b   1.000
_cell.length_c   1.000
_cell.angle_alpha   90.00
_cell.angle_beta   90.00
_cell.angle_gamma   90.00
#
_symmetry.space_group_name_H-M   'P 1'
#
loop_
_entity.id
_entity.type
_entity.pdbx_description
1 polymer ?
#
loop_
_entity_poly.entity_id
_entity_poly.type
_entity_poly.pdbx_seq_one_letter_code
_entity_poly.pdbx_strand_id
1 'polypeptide(L)'
;MGAGWLQSLRENTLMEITDAQGKKKMVPKPETLEYGIGSFVYTARRPFHPRRLWDLVSKPFCVLQTTLEDDEDQDSDEDEDDEMIEELTEEEGKQAMFDQMQKEKAELDLPGRAKYKRESPIWKGLLRSKGFVWLATRPHVHGEWSQAGIMFTLNGGGPWMCRVPENEWPGGDDQEVVDAIKLDFMGPWGDLVFIGQNLDQELITKTLNNIILNDKEWAQWEKIMNSRRSEEKKLERLCNVFDDGWEAWLDPEATVEEEEGNEGHKHARHDVPYGNKRTKLSA
;
A
#
# COMPACT_ATOMS: atom_id res chain seq x y z
N MET A 1 37.18 38.47 17.37
CA MET A 1 36.67 38.30 15.99
C MET A 1 36.51 36.81 15.75
N GLY A 2 35.31 36.27 15.96
CA GLY A 2 35.03 34.86 15.66
C GLY A 2 35.01 34.64 14.15
N ALA A 3 35.47 33.49 13.69
CA ALA A 3 35.60 33.19 12.27
C ALA A 3 34.23 33.26 11.57
N GLY A 4 34.08 34.17 10.59
CA GLY A 4 32.79 34.50 9.96
C GLY A 4 32.06 33.34 9.31
N TRP A 5 32.72 32.21 9.02
CA TRP A 5 32.08 31.00 8.48
C TRP A 5 31.23 30.27 9.53
N LEU A 6 31.62 30.27 10.81
CA LEU A 6 30.81 29.72 11.90
C LEU A 6 29.58 30.58 12.18
N GLN A 7 29.70 31.88 11.96
CA GLN A 7 28.58 32.81 12.06
C GLN A 7 27.60 32.63 10.89
N SER A 8 28.12 32.46 9.67
CA SER A 8 27.32 32.18 8.48
C SER A 8 26.60 30.81 8.53
N LEU A 9 27.23 29.78 9.11
CA LEU A 9 26.56 28.50 9.40
C LEU A 9 25.44 28.62 10.43
N ARG A 10 25.61 29.45 11.48
CA ARG A 10 24.56 29.71 12.48
C ARG A 10 23.43 30.59 11.95
N GLU A 11 23.74 31.51 11.04
CA GLU A 11 22.74 32.38 10.40
C GLU A 11 21.88 31.61 9.38
N ASN A 12 22.45 30.63 8.66
CA ASN A 12 21.69 29.77 7.74
C ASN A 12 20.82 28.69 8.42
N THR A 13 21.09 28.37 9.68
CA THR A 13 20.39 27.35 10.46
C THR A 13 19.33 27.91 11.39
N LEU A 14 19.08 29.22 11.40
CA LEU A 14 18.06 29.85 12.25
C LEU A 14 16.99 30.54 11.42
N MET A 15 15.73 30.39 11.81
CA MET A 15 14.60 31.15 11.27
C MET A 15 13.92 31.97 12.37
N GLU A 16 13.46 33.16 12.01
CA GLU A 16 12.71 34.04 12.90
C GLU A 16 11.23 33.65 12.88
N ILE A 17 10.69 33.22 14.01
CA ILE A 17 9.24 33.04 14.20
C ILE A 17 8.72 34.08 15.19
N THR A 18 7.47 34.50 14.98
CA THR A 18 6.76 35.38 15.92
C THR A 18 5.79 34.52 16.72
N ASP A 19 5.89 34.56 18.05
CA ASP A 19 4.96 33.86 18.92
C ASP A 19 3.57 34.53 18.95
N ALA A 20 2.60 33.86 19.58
CA ALA A 20 1.23 34.37 19.72
C ALA A 20 1.15 35.70 20.51
N GLN A 21 2.22 36.10 21.21
CA GLN A 21 2.33 37.36 21.92
C GLN A 21 3.10 38.44 21.12
N GLY A 22 3.45 38.18 19.85
CA GLY A 22 4.13 39.14 18.98
C GLY A 22 5.64 39.24 19.18
N LYS A 23 6.25 38.35 19.97
CA LYS A 23 7.69 38.36 20.25
C LYS A 23 8.44 37.48 19.25
N LYS A 24 9.50 38.06 18.68
CA LYS A 24 10.39 37.40 17.71
C LYS A 24 11.34 36.46 18.43
N LYS A 25 11.38 35.20 18.00
CA LYS A 25 12.27 34.16 18.52
C LYS A 25 13.02 33.50 17.35
N MET A 26 14.33 33.39 17.49
CA MET A 26 15.16 32.60 16.59
C MET A 26 15.06 31.13 16.99
N VAL A 27 14.63 30.28 16.08
CA VAL A 27 14.64 28.83 16.26
C VAL A 27 15.49 28.16 15.19
N PRO A 28 16.04 26.96 15.46
CA PRO A 28 16.65 26.15 14.41
C PRO A 28 15.66 26.00 13.25
N LYS A 29 16.09 26.36 12.04
CA LYS A 29 15.34 26.10 10.82
C LYS A 29 15.16 24.58 10.75
N PRO A 30 13.94 24.05 10.74
CA PRO A 30 13.72 22.62 10.58
C PRO A 30 14.47 22.13 9.34
N GLU A 31 15.20 21.02 9.47
CA GLU A 31 15.95 20.43 8.34
C GLU A 31 15.04 20.23 7.11
N THR A 32 13.75 19.98 7.33
CA THR A 32 12.73 19.91 6.27
C THR A 32 12.62 21.20 5.45
N LEU A 33 12.69 22.38 6.07
CA LEU A 33 12.71 23.68 5.39
C LEU A 33 14.06 24.01 4.78
N GLU A 34 15.15 23.47 5.32
CA GLU A 34 16.51 23.67 4.78
C GLU A 34 16.73 22.84 3.51
N TYR A 35 16.26 21.59 3.50
CA TYR A 35 16.34 20.69 2.36
C TYR A 35 15.13 20.76 1.43
N GLY A 36 14.14 21.63 1.68
CA GLY A 36 12.93 21.75 0.84
C GLY A 36 12.07 20.48 0.82
N ILE A 37 12.13 19.70 1.90
CA ILE A 37 11.30 18.51 2.12
C ILE A 37 9.94 18.96 2.64
N GLY A 38 8.91 18.78 1.82
CA GLY A 38 7.52 18.99 2.18
C GLY A 38 6.78 17.67 2.33
N SER A 39 5.61 17.74 2.95
CA SER A 39 4.63 16.66 2.94
C SER A 39 3.26 17.20 2.55
N PHE A 40 2.43 16.35 1.96
CA PHE A 40 1.02 16.65 1.76
C PHE A 40 0.20 15.36 1.85
N VAL A 41 -1.09 15.51 2.17
CA VAL A 41 -2.05 14.40 2.21
C VAL A 41 -2.93 14.47 0.98
N TYR A 42 -3.05 13.34 0.28
CA TYR A 42 -4.02 13.10 -0.76
C TYR A 42 -5.17 12.28 -0.17
N THR A 43 -6.40 12.74 -0.36
CA THR A 43 -7.61 12.06 0.13
C THR A 43 -8.54 11.84 -1.05
N ALA A 44 -9.14 10.65 -1.13
CA ALA A 44 -10.05 10.31 -2.23
C ALA A 44 -11.25 9.51 -1.75
N ARG A 45 -12.44 9.92 -2.20
CA ARG A 45 -13.72 9.29 -1.82
C ARG A 45 -14.19 8.17 -2.74
N ARG A 46 -13.34 7.75 -3.67
CA ARG A 46 -13.63 6.69 -4.64
C ARG A 46 -12.48 5.69 -4.68
N PRO A 47 -12.77 4.41 -4.95
CA PRO A 47 -11.72 3.43 -5.06
C PRO A 47 -10.83 3.69 -6.27
N PHE A 48 -9.59 3.26 -6.16
CA PHE A 48 -8.66 3.15 -7.26
C PHE A 48 -9.09 2.04 -8.23
N HIS A 49 -8.92 2.30 -9.52
CA HIS A 49 -9.01 1.26 -10.53
C HIS A 49 -7.77 0.36 -10.41
N PRO A 50 -7.90 -0.96 -10.15
CA PRO A 50 -6.77 -1.84 -9.84
C PRO A 50 -5.68 -1.82 -10.92
N ARG A 51 -6.08 -2.02 -12.19
CA ARG A 51 -5.15 -1.92 -13.32
C ARG A 51 -4.45 -0.55 -13.47
N ARG A 52 -5.18 0.57 -13.35
CA ARG A 52 -4.57 1.90 -13.49
C ARG A 52 -3.59 2.20 -12.37
N LEU A 53 -3.89 1.72 -11.15
CA LEU A 53 -2.98 1.81 -10.03
C LEU A 53 -1.71 1.02 -10.30
N TRP A 54 -1.85 -0.23 -10.75
CA TRP A 54 -0.73 -1.08 -11.13
C TRP A 54 0.15 -0.41 -12.19
N ASP A 55 -0.44 0.06 -13.29
CA ASP A 55 0.29 0.70 -14.39
C ASP A 55 1.04 1.97 -13.93
N LEU A 56 0.52 2.67 -12.92
CA LEU A 56 1.16 3.87 -12.36
C LEU A 56 2.42 3.53 -11.55
N VAL A 57 2.40 2.45 -10.77
CA VAL A 57 3.45 2.13 -9.79
C VAL A 57 4.44 1.07 -10.27
N SER A 58 4.01 0.15 -11.12
CA SER A 58 4.81 -0.99 -11.63
C SER A 58 5.97 -0.60 -12.53
N LYS A 59 6.02 0.64 -13.05
CA LYS A 59 7.16 1.14 -13.84
C LYS A 59 8.21 1.84 -12.97
N PRO A 60 7.85 2.84 -12.14
CA PRO A 60 8.82 3.55 -11.31
C PRO A 60 9.34 2.76 -10.09
N PHE A 61 8.60 1.74 -9.64
CA PHE A 61 8.87 1.05 -8.38
C PHE A 61 8.98 -0.46 -8.54
N CYS A 62 9.79 -1.08 -7.70
CA CYS A 62 9.78 -2.52 -7.45
C CYS A 62 8.60 -2.81 -6.53
N VAL A 63 7.58 -3.47 -7.06
CA VAL A 63 6.37 -3.83 -6.31
C VAL A 63 6.63 -5.10 -5.52
N LEU A 64 6.45 -5.03 -4.21
CA LEU A 64 6.52 -6.12 -3.28
C LEU A 64 5.10 -6.40 -2.77
N GLN A 65 4.70 -7.66 -2.76
CA GLN A 65 3.44 -8.12 -2.22
C GLN A 65 3.71 -9.35 -1.37
N THR A 66 3.04 -9.46 -0.23
CA THR A 66 3.00 -10.71 0.53
C THR A 66 2.01 -11.65 -0.16
N THR A 67 2.44 -12.88 -0.44
CA THR A 67 1.55 -13.93 -0.95
C THR A 67 1.00 -14.75 0.21
N LEU A 68 -0.10 -15.47 -0.01
CA LEU A 68 -0.68 -16.35 0.99
C LEU A 68 0.22 -17.56 1.31
N GLU A 69 1.11 -17.92 0.38
CA GLU A 69 2.08 -19.02 0.54
C GLU A 69 3.19 -18.63 1.53
N ASP A 70 3.54 -17.34 1.64
CA ASP A 70 4.61 -16.85 2.54
C ASP A 70 4.27 -16.95 4.05
N ASP A 71 3.00 -17.13 4.41
CA ASP A 71 2.54 -17.25 5.81
C ASP A 71 2.49 -18.72 6.30
N GLU A 72 2.51 -19.72 5.40
CA GLU A 72 2.51 -21.14 5.78
C GLU A 72 3.92 -21.68 6.11
N ASP A 73 4.98 -20.98 5.68
CA ASP A 73 6.39 -21.40 5.89
C ASP A 73 7.00 -20.99 7.24
N GLN A 74 6.24 -20.35 8.14
CA GLN A 74 6.76 -19.96 9.47
C GLN A 74 6.65 -21.04 10.55
N ASP A 75 6.08 -22.21 10.25
CA ASP A 75 5.97 -23.33 11.19
C ASP A 75 6.35 -24.72 10.58
N SER A 76 7.08 -24.77 9.47
CA SER A 76 7.71 -26.01 9.01
C SER A 76 9.19 -26.04 9.40
N ASP A 77 9.45 -26.43 10.64
CA ASP A 77 10.70 -27.12 10.96
C ASP A 77 10.83 -28.31 9.99
N GLU A 78 11.86 -28.27 9.14
CA GLU A 78 12.50 -29.37 8.42
C GLU A 78 11.58 -30.30 7.58
N ASP A 79 11.96 -30.45 6.30
CA ASP A 79 11.60 -31.55 5.40
C ASP A 79 10.25 -31.46 4.67
N GLU A 80 10.14 -30.66 3.60
CA GLU A 80 9.24 -31.01 2.47
C GLU A 80 9.61 -30.25 1.17
N ASP A 81 10.78 -30.55 0.61
CA ASP A 81 11.10 -30.32 -0.81
C ASP A 81 11.48 -31.66 -1.44
N ASP A 82 10.50 -32.54 -1.63
CA ASP A 82 10.69 -33.84 -2.29
C ASP A 82 9.73 -34.01 -3.47
N GLU A 83 9.78 -33.05 -4.42
CA GLU A 83 9.26 -33.26 -5.77
C GLU A 83 10.37 -33.07 -6.84
N MET A 84 10.97 -34.21 -7.19
CA MET A 84 11.62 -34.50 -8.49
C MET A 84 12.77 -33.57 -8.89
N ILE A 85 13.80 -33.46 -8.04
CA ILE A 85 15.13 -33.03 -8.47
C ILE A 85 15.80 -34.25 -9.15
N GLU A 86 15.99 -34.19 -10.49
CA GLU A 86 17.03 -35.00 -11.16
C GLU A 86 18.30 -34.89 -10.31
N GLU A 87 18.94 -36.00 -9.93
CA GLU A 87 20.09 -36.05 -9.00
C GLU A 87 21.18 -35.00 -9.30
N LEU A 88 20.98 -33.77 -8.84
CA LEU A 88 21.95 -32.69 -8.88
C LEU A 88 22.81 -32.86 -7.63
N THR A 89 24.12 -32.77 -7.82
CA THR A 89 25.02 -32.69 -6.67
C THR A 89 24.73 -31.44 -5.85
N GLU A 90 25.07 -31.44 -4.57
CA GLU A 90 24.86 -30.30 -3.66
C GLU A 90 25.46 -28.99 -4.21
N GLU A 91 26.57 -29.09 -4.96
CA GLU A 91 27.21 -27.98 -5.68
C GLU A 91 26.37 -27.49 -6.88
N GLU A 92 25.78 -28.41 -7.66
CA GLU A 92 24.92 -28.07 -8.80
C GLU A 92 23.59 -27.46 -8.36
N GLY A 93 23.00 -27.95 -7.26
CA GLY A 93 21.80 -27.35 -6.65
C GLY A 93 22.05 -25.92 -6.16
N LYS A 94 23.18 -25.68 -5.47
CA LYS A 94 23.59 -24.33 -5.04
C LYS A 94 23.83 -23.39 -6.21
N GLN A 95 24.44 -23.88 -7.29
CA GLN A 95 24.67 -23.08 -8.50
C GLN A 95 23.36 -22.74 -9.21
N ALA A 96 22.43 -23.70 -9.34
CA ALA A 96 21.12 -23.47 -9.95
C ALA A 96 20.30 -22.43 -9.16
N MET A 97 20.29 -22.52 -7.82
CA MET A 97 19.66 -21.52 -6.96
C MET A 97 20.27 -20.13 -7.16
N PHE A 98 21.61 -20.05 -7.22
CA PHE A 98 22.30 -18.78 -7.44
C PHE A 98 21.98 -18.17 -8.82
N ASP A 99 21.92 -18.99 -9.87
CA ASP A 99 21.57 -18.55 -11.23
C ASP A 99 20.11 -18.06 -11.31
N GLN A 100 19.19 -18.74 -10.61
CA GLN A 100 17.81 -18.30 -10.46
C GLN A 100 17.72 -16.94 -9.74
N MET A 101 18.40 -16.79 -8.60
CA MET A 101 18.44 -15.52 -7.87
C MET A 101 19.03 -14.37 -8.73
N GLN A 102 20.05 -14.66 -9.54
CA GLN A 102 20.60 -13.66 -10.46
C GLN A 102 19.61 -13.26 -11.55
N LYS A 103 18.86 -14.22 -12.09
CA LYS A 103 17.84 -13.98 -13.10
C LYS A 103 16.70 -13.12 -12.55
N GLU A 104 16.16 -13.47 -11.38
CA GLU A 104 15.10 -12.69 -10.71
C GLU A 104 15.57 -11.27 -10.40
N LYS A 105 16.78 -11.12 -9.86
CA LYS A 105 17.38 -9.80 -9.61
C LYS A 105 17.55 -8.97 -10.88
N ALA A 106 17.88 -9.61 -12.01
CA ALA A 106 18.00 -8.93 -13.30
C ALA A 106 16.63 -8.49 -13.84
N GLU A 107 15.59 -9.30 -13.67
CA GLU A 107 14.20 -8.98 -14.05
C GLU A 107 13.65 -7.79 -13.27
N LEU A 108 14.12 -7.56 -12.03
CA LEU A 108 13.72 -6.38 -11.24
C LEU A 108 14.20 -5.04 -11.82
N ASP A 109 15.18 -5.00 -12.74
CA ASP A 109 15.72 -3.79 -13.37
C ASP A 109 15.81 -2.56 -12.43
N LEU A 110 16.41 -2.75 -11.25
CA LEU A 110 16.52 -1.69 -10.24
C LEU A 110 17.17 -0.40 -10.79
N PRO A 111 18.24 -0.46 -11.61
CA PRO A 111 18.83 0.73 -12.22
C PRO A 111 17.88 1.46 -13.17
N GLY A 112 17.14 0.74 -14.02
CA GLY A 112 16.18 1.32 -14.95
C GLY A 112 15.01 1.99 -14.23
N ARG A 113 14.46 1.35 -13.19
CA ARG A 113 13.41 1.94 -12.34
C ARG A 113 13.90 3.19 -11.62
N ALA A 114 15.10 3.17 -11.06
CA ALA A 114 15.70 4.33 -10.41
C ALA A 114 15.92 5.50 -11.36
N LYS A 115 16.31 5.21 -12.61
CA LYS A 115 16.42 6.21 -13.68
C LYS A 115 15.04 6.79 -14.03
N TYR A 116 14.05 5.93 -14.28
CA TYR A 116 12.69 6.33 -14.60
C TYR A 116 12.09 7.23 -13.50
N LYS A 117 12.25 6.84 -12.23
CA LYS A 117 11.78 7.64 -11.09
C LYS A 117 12.40 9.04 -11.08
N ARG A 118 13.71 9.15 -11.34
CA ARG A 118 14.46 10.42 -11.33
C ARG A 118 14.05 11.35 -12.48
N GLU A 119 13.71 10.78 -13.64
CA GLU A 119 13.29 11.53 -14.82
C GLU A 119 11.78 11.84 -14.81
N SER A 120 10.99 11.10 -14.02
CA SER A 120 9.55 11.30 -13.89
C SER A 120 9.23 12.67 -13.29
N PRO A 121 8.38 13.49 -13.94
CA PRO A 121 7.95 14.77 -13.38
C PRO A 121 7.15 14.60 -12.08
N ILE A 122 6.55 13.43 -11.88
CA ILE A 122 5.70 13.09 -10.72
C ILE A 122 6.56 12.56 -9.56
N TRP A 123 7.56 11.72 -9.85
CA TRP A 123 8.26 10.93 -8.83
C TRP A 123 9.67 11.40 -8.49
N LYS A 124 10.26 12.31 -9.27
CA LYS A 124 11.66 12.76 -9.11
C LYS A 124 12.03 13.24 -7.71
N GLY A 125 11.09 13.86 -7.01
CA GLY A 125 11.27 14.40 -5.66
C GLY A 125 10.72 13.53 -4.54
N LEU A 126 10.02 12.44 -4.87
CA LEU A 126 9.36 11.60 -3.87
C LEU A 126 10.39 10.79 -3.09
N LEU A 127 10.44 10.98 -1.78
CA LEU A 127 11.33 10.21 -0.90
C LEU A 127 10.60 8.99 -0.36
N ARG A 128 9.42 9.24 0.24
CA ARG A 128 8.56 8.23 0.84
C ARG A 128 7.08 8.57 0.67
N SER A 129 6.24 7.55 0.65
CA SER A 129 4.80 7.72 0.84
C SER A 129 4.23 6.56 1.66
N LYS A 130 3.19 6.85 2.45
CA LYS A 130 2.50 5.86 3.28
C LYS A 130 1.02 6.20 3.37
N GLY A 131 0.16 5.21 3.47
CA GLY A 131 -1.24 5.42 3.83
C GLY A 131 -2.11 4.22 3.51
N PHE A 132 -3.39 4.48 3.38
CA PHE A 132 -4.40 3.47 3.09
C PHE A 132 -5.04 3.75 1.73
N VAL A 133 -5.19 2.71 0.92
CA VAL A 133 -5.87 2.79 -0.38
C VAL A 133 -7.12 1.94 -0.40
N TRP A 134 -8.07 2.35 -1.22
CA TRP A 134 -9.27 1.59 -1.49
C TRP A 134 -9.22 1.04 -2.91
N LEU A 135 -9.24 -0.28 -3.08
CA LEU A 135 -9.29 -0.93 -4.39
C LEU A 135 -10.73 -1.29 -4.76
N ALA A 136 -11.12 -1.05 -6.02
CA ALA A 136 -12.48 -1.28 -6.48
C ALA A 136 -12.94 -2.74 -6.36
N THR A 137 -12.01 -3.68 -6.43
CA THR A 137 -12.24 -5.14 -6.33
C THR A 137 -12.22 -5.66 -4.90
N ARG A 138 -11.69 -4.90 -3.94
CA ARG A 138 -11.52 -5.30 -2.53
C ARG A 138 -12.19 -4.26 -1.62
N PRO A 139 -13.54 -4.24 -1.56
CA PRO A 139 -14.26 -3.15 -0.91
C PRO A 139 -14.43 -3.32 0.60
N HIS A 140 -14.04 -4.46 1.17
CA HIS A 140 -14.15 -4.77 2.60
C HIS A 140 -12.89 -4.42 3.38
N VAL A 141 -11.76 -4.49 2.72
CA VAL A 141 -10.43 -4.29 3.30
C VAL A 141 -9.78 -3.04 2.75
N HIS A 142 -8.92 -2.41 3.55
CA HIS A 142 -8.05 -1.35 3.08
C HIS A 142 -6.71 -1.93 2.62
N GLY A 143 -6.12 -1.34 1.58
CA GLY A 143 -4.75 -1.65 1.18
C GLY A 143 -3.74 -0.80 1.95
N GLU A 144 -2.69 -1.41 2.47
CA GLU A 144 -1.59 -0.71 3.11
C GLU A 144 -0.55 -0.30 2.06
N TRP A 145 -0.49 1.00 1.78
CA TRP A 145 0.46 1.60 0.86
C TRP A 145 1.72 1.99 1.62
N SER A 146 2.88 1.47 1.20
CA SER A 146 4.18 1.86 1.74
C SER A 146 5.20 1.98 0.63
N GLN A 147 5.89 3.11 0.57
CA GLN A 147 6.86 3.39 -0.48
C GLN A 147 8.08 4.10 0.11
N ALA A 148 9.26 3.60 -0.23
CA ALA A 148 10.53 4.22 0.11
C ALA A 148 11.55 4.02 -1.02
N GLY A 149 12.12 5.12 -1.53
CA GLY A 149 13.07 5.01 -2.64
C GLY A 149 12.40 4.45 -3.90
N ILE A 150 12.88 3.32 -4.42
CA ILE A 150 12.23 2.60 -5.53
C ILE A 150 11.41 1.39 -5.05
N MET A 151 11.42 1.10 -3.75
CA MET A 151 10.65 0.00 -3.19
C MET A 151 9.22 0.46 -2.91
N PHE A 152 8.27 -0.37 -3.27
CA PHE A 152 6.85 -0.14 -3.09
C PHE A 152 6.19 -1.42 -2.61
N THR A 153 5.47 -1.36 -1.50
CA THR A 153 4.71 -2.48 -0.95
C THR A 153 3.24 -2.10 -0.94
N LEU A 154 2.40 -3.01 -1.42
CA LEU A 154 0.95 -2.91 -1.31
C LEU A 154 0.36 -4.25 -0.86
N ASN A 155 -0.02 -4.29 0.42
CA ASN A 155 -0.57 -5.46 1.07
C ASN A 155 -2.03 -5.21 1.50
N GLY A 156 -2.78 -6.29 1.69
CA GLY A 156 -4.08 -6.22 2.36
C GLY A 156 -3.88 -5.95 3.83
N GLY A 157 -4.55 -4.92 4.35
CA GLY A 157 -4.66 -4.68 5.78
C GLY A 157 -5.95 -5.27 6.34
N GLY A 158 -6.45 -4.65 7.41
CA GLY A 158 -7.70 -5.04 8.06
C GLY A 158 -8.97 -4.52 7.36
N PRO A 159 -10.14 -4.81 7.95
CA PRO A 159 -11.39 -4.22 7.50
C PRO A 159 -11.37 -2.70 7.74
N TRP A 160 -12.15 -1.97 6.94
CA TRP A 160 -12.30 -0.54 7.18
C TRP A 160 -12.92 -0.29 8.56
N MET A 161 -12.37 0.66 9.33
CA MET A 161 -12.86 0.98 10.67
C MET A 161 -14.35 1.32 10.71
N CYS A 162 -14.94 1.87 9.63
CA CYS A 162 -16.38 2.13 9.56
C CYS A 162 -17.26 0.87 9.43
N ARG A 163 -16.66 -0.29 9.18
CA ARG A 163 -17.31 -1.61 9.23
C ARG A 163 -17.12 -2.31 10.57
N VAL A 164 -16.11 -1.92 11.35
CA VAL A 164 -15.81 -2.51 12.65
C VAL A 164 -16.70 -1.84 13.72
N PRO A 165 -17.40 -2.60 14.56
CA PRO A 165 -18.12 -2.05 15.72
C PRO A 165 -17.21 -1.17 16.60
N GLU A 166 -17.73 -0.06 17.14
CA GLU A 166 -16.90 0.91 17.90
C GLU A 166 -16.22 0.30 19.14
N ASN A 167 -16.82 -0.72 19.74
CA ASN A 167 -16.26 -1.47 20.88
C ASN A 167 -15.04 -2.35 20.51
N GLU A 168 -14.82 -2.58 19.22
CA GLU A 168 -13.67 -3.33 18.70
C GLU A 168 -12.57 -2.40 18.15
N TRP A 169 -12.77 -1.08 18.22
CA TRP A 169 -11.74 -0.13 17.83
C TRP A 169 -10.57 -0.15 18.82
N PRO A 170 -9.36 0.30 18.40
CA PRO A 170 -8.24 0.47 19.31
C PRO A 170 -8.64 1.37 20.47
N GLY A 171 -8.64 0.84 21.69
CA GLY A 171 -9.13 1.55 22.87
C GLY A 171 -10.66 1.61 22.97
N GLY A 172 -11.39 0.60 22.51
CA GLY A 172 -12.86 0.58 22.39
C GLY A 172 -13.69 0.92 23.65
N ASP A 173 -13.08 0.90 24.84
CA ASP A 173 -13.71 1.36 26.09
C ASP A 173 -13.31 2.79 26.49
N ASP A 174 -12.35 3.39 25.80
CA ASP A 174 -11.82 4.74 26.03
C ASP A 174 -12.49 5.75 25.08
N GLN A 175 -13.40 6.51 25.65
CA GLN A 175 -14.17 7.52 24.93
C GLN A 175 -13.29 8.62 24.32
N GLU A 176 -12.14 8.96 24.91
CA GLU A 176 -11.24 9.98 24.37
C GLU A 176 -10.56 9.48 23.09
N VAL A 177 -10.19 8.20 23.04
CA VAL A 177 -9.58 7.57 21.87
C VAL A 177 -10.61 7.42 20.75
N VAL A 178 -11.83 6.97 21.06
CA VAL A 178 -12.92 6.86 20.10
C VAL A 178 -13.29 8.24 19.53
N ASP A 179 -13.36 9.28 20.37
CA ASP A 179 -13.65 10.64 19.93
C ASP A 179 -12.54 11.23 19.06
N ALA A 180 -11.27 10.93 19.38
CA ALA A 180 -10.12 11.32 18.55
C ALA A 180 -10.16 10.63 17.17
N ILE A 181 -10.48 9.34 17.13
CA ILE A 181 -10.67 8.59 15.87
C ILE A 181 -11.82 9.22 15.07
N LYS A 182 -12.97 9.49 15.69
CA LYS A 182 -14.12 10.13 15.03
C LYS A 182 -13.80 11.53 14.50
N LEU A 183 -12.93 12.28 15.18
CA LEU A 183 -12.50 13.61 14.73
C LEU A 183 -11.58 13.53 13.50
N ASP A 184 -10.77 12.47 13.40
CA ASP A 184 -9.87 12.21 12.27
C ASP A 184 -10.58 11.55 11.07
N PHE A 185 -11.77 10.98 11.29
CA PHE A 185 -12.68 10.46 10.25
C PHE A 185 -13.18 11.60 9.33
N MET A 186 -12.33 12.08 8.42
CA MET A 186 -12.73 13.07 7.43
C MET A 186 -13.72 12.51 6.39
N GLY A 187 -13.91 11.19 6.38
CA GLY A 187 -14.91 10.43 5.63
C GLY A 187 -14.54 8.94 5.56
N PRO A 188 -15.35 8.09 4.93
CA PRO A 188 -15.28 6.65 5.17
C PRO A 188 -14.10 5.90 4.51
N TRP A 189 -13.37 6.50 3.57
CA TRP A 189 -12.37 5.78 2.76
C TRP A 189 -11.13 6.62 2.39
N GLY A 190 -9.97 5.96 2.46
CA GLY A 190 -8.72 6.21 1.71
C GLY A 190 -7.97 7.54 1.89
N ASP A 191 -6.84 7.50 2.60
CA ASP A 191 -5.92 8.63 2.78
C ASP A 191 -4.45 8.22 2.53
N LEU A 192 -3.74 8.99 1.71
CA LEU A 192 -2.32 8.80 1.38
C LEU A 192 -1.49 10.02 1.77
N VAL A 193 -0.36 9.78 2.42
CA VAL A 193 0.61 10.83 2.78
C VAL A 193 1.85 10.70 1.90
N PHE A 194 2.24 11.80 1.25
CA PHE A 194 3.44 11.89 0.42
C PHE A 194 4.47 12.79 1.10
N ILE A 195 5.74 12.36 1.14
CA ILE A 195 6.86 13.11 1.71
C ILE A 195 8.00 13.15 0.69
N GLY A 196 8.47 14.35 0.37
CA GLY A 196 9.51 14.51 -0.63
C GLY A 196 9.99 15.93 -0.81
N GLN A 197 11.00 16.09 -1.64
CA GLN A 197 11.62 17.38 -1.93
C GLN A 197 10.99 17.99 -3.19
N ASN A 198 10.56 19.26 -3.11
CA ASN A 198 9.99 20.00 -4.25
C ASN A 198 8.90 19.21 -4.98
N LEU A 199 7.98 18.57 -4.23
CA LEU A 199 6.87 17.81 -4.80
C LEU A 199 5.91 18.73 -5.54
N ASP A 200 5.54 18.33 -6.76
CA ASP A 200 4.44 18.96 -7.50
C ASP A 200 3.12 18.35 -7.02
N GLN A 201 2.58 18.92 -5.93
CA GLN A 201 1.35 18.45 -5.30
C GLN A 201 0.17 18.44 -6.29
N GLU A 202 0.07 19.45 -7.16
CA GLU A 202 -1.04 19.56 -8.13
C GLU A 202 -0.96 18.45 -9.17
N LEU A 203 0.24 18.20 -9.72
CA LEU A 203 0.45 17.14 -10.70
C LEU A 203 0.24 15.74 -10.09
N ILE A 204 0.73 15.49 -8.88
CA ILE A 204 0.53 14.20 -8.19
C ILE A 204 -0.96 13.99 -7.92
N THR A 205 -1.64 14.99 -7.36
CA THR A 205 -3.08 14.93 -7.08
C THR A 205 -3.88 14.68 -8.35
N LYS A 206 -3.56 15.39 -9.45
CA LYS A 206 -4.21 15.18 -10.75
C LYS A 206 -3.98 13.78 -11.29
N THR A 207 -2.76 13.25 -11.14
CA THR A 207 -2.43 11.89 -11.58
C THR A 207 -3.23 10.84 -10.80
N LEU A 208 -3.27 10.97 -9.47
CA LEU A 208 -4.03 10.06 -8.61
C LEU A 208 -5.54 10.15 -8.88
N ASN A 209 -6.08 11.36 -9.09
CA ASN A 209 -7.48 11.57 -9.49
C ASN A 209 -7.84 10.95 -10.85
N ASN A 210 -6.87 10.77 -11.75
CA ASN A 210 -7.12 10.13 -13.04
C ASN A 210 -7.15 8.59 -12.98
N ILE A 211 -6.65 8.00 -11.88
CA ILE A 211 -6.59 6.54 -11.73
C ILE A 211 -7.64 5.97 -10.76
N ILE A 212 -8.38 6.84 -10.06
CA ILE A 212 -9.62 6.44 -9.37
C ILE A 212 -10.76 6.16 -10.37
N LEU A 213 -11.83 5.54 -9.89
CA LEU A 213 -13.01 5.28 -10.71
C LEU A 213 -13.63 6.58 -11.22
N ASN A 214 -13.83 6.65 -12.53
CA ASN A 214 -14.59 7.75 -13.14
C ASN A 214 -16.09 7.61 -12.82
N ASP A 215 -16.90 8.61 -13.19
CA ASP A 215 -18.32 8.62 -12.85
C ASP A 215 -19.12 7.41 -13.37
N LYS A 216 -18.76 6.89 -14.55
CA LYS A 216 -19.43 5.72 -15.14
C LYS A 216 -19.06 4.43 -14.41
N GLU A 217 -17.76 4.26 -14.14
CA GLU A 217 -17.23 3.12 -13.39
C GLU A 217 -17.74 3.11 -11.95
N TRP A 218 -17.81 4.29 -11.33
CA TRP A 218 -18.37 4.47 -9.99
C TRP A 218 -19.85 4.08 -9.95
N ALA A 219 -20.66 4.58 -10.89
CA ALA A 219 -22.07 4.19 -10.97
C ALA A 219 -22.26 2.68 -11.22
N GLN A 220 -21.38 2.05 -12.01
CA GLN A 220 -21.39 0.61 -12.22
C GLN A 220 -21.03 -0.15 -10.94
N TRP A 221 -20.01 0.31 -10.23
CA TRP A 221 -19.57 -0.25 -8.95
C TRP A 221 -20.69 -0.17 -7.90
N GLU A 222 -21.32 1.00 -7.74
CA GLU A 222 -22.45 1.21 -6.82
C GLU A 222 -23.63 0.27 -7.14
N LYS A 223 -23.93 0.07 -8.42
CA LYS A 223 -24.98 -0.85 -8.85
C LYS A 223 -24.68 -2.30 -8.47
N ILE A 224 -23.41 -2.71 -8.48
CA ILE A 224 -23.00 -4.06 -8.06
C ILE A 224 -23.16 -4.18 -6.54
N MET A 225 -22.60 -3.23 -5.79
CA MET A 225 -22.59 -3.27 -4.32
C MET A 225 -23.98 -3.15 -3.70
N ASN A 226 -24.86 -2.33 -4.30
CA ASN A 226 -26.25 -2.17 -3.85
C ASN A 226 -27.21 -3.25 -4.38
N SER A 227 -26.71 -4.27 -5.09
CA SER A 227 -27.55 -5.36 -5.56
C SER A 227 -27.93 -6.32 -4.43
N ARG A 228 -29.08 -7.00 -4.56
CA ARG A 228 -29.57 -8.01 -3.59
C ARG A 228 -28.81 -9.35 -3.61
N ARG A 229 -27.62 -9.37 -4.23
CA ARG A 229 -26.81 -10.59 -4.34
C ARG A 229 -26.08 -10.87 -3.03
N SER A 230 -25.64 -12.10 -2.83
CA SER A 230 -24.66 -12.41 -1.78
C SER A 230 -23.36 -11.61 -1.99
N GLU A 231 -22.61 -11.37 -0.91
CA GLU A 231 -21.34 -10.64 -0.98
C GLU A 231 -20.36 -11.32 -1.94
N GLU A 232 -20.21 -12.64 -1.87
CA GLU A 232 -19.40 -13.44 -2.81
C GLU A 232 -19.73 -13.14 -4.29
N LYS A 233 -21.03 -13.11 -4.65
CA LYS A 233 -21.50 -12.80 -6.01
C LYS A 233 -21.24 -11.34 -6.41
N LYS A 234 -21.12 -10.42 -5.44
CA LYS A 234 -20.73 -9.03 -5.70
C LYS A 234 -19.24 -8.95 -5.98
N LEU A 235 -18.41 -9.58 -5.14
CA LEU A 235 -16.95 -9.63 -5.31
C LEU A 235 -16.56 -10.29 -6.63
N GLU A 236 -17.14 -11.45 -6.96
CA GLU A 236 -16.95 -12.13 -8.25
C GLU A 236 -17.27 -11.19 -9.43
N ARG A 237 -18.34 -10.40 -9.33
CA ARG A 237 -18.69 -9.41 -10.35
C ARG A 237 -17.71 -8.26 -10.44
N LEU A 238 -17.19 -7.77 -9.32
CA LEU A 238 -16.20 -6.70 -9.31
C LEU A 238 -14.92 -7.16 -10.02
N CYS A 239 -14.40 -8.35 -9.71
CA CYS A 239 -13.23 -8.94 -10.39
C CYS A 239 -13.48 -9.23 -11.88
N ASN A 240 -14.72 -9.44 -12.29
CA ASN A 240 -15.07 -9.58 -13.70
C ASN A 240 -15.15 -8.24 -14.45
N VAL A 241 -15.47 -7.15 -13.74
CA VAL A 241 -15.61 -5.80 -14.32
C VAL A 241 -14.28 -5.06 -14.37
N PHE A 242 -13.47 -5.21 -13.32
CA PHE A 242 -12.19 -4.53 -13.19
C PHE A 242 -11.06 -5.53 -13.39
N ASP A 243 -10.18 -5.24 -14.36
CA ASP A 243 -8.93 -5.98 -14.52
C ASP A 243 -8.02 -5.70 -13.32
N ASP A 244 -7.62 -6.77 -12.66
CA ASP A 244 -6.96 -6.75 -11.37
C ASP A 244 -5.84 -7.79 -11.38
N GLY A 245 -4.61 -7.30 -11.45
CA GLY A 245 -3.42 -8.15 -11.42
C GLY A 245 -2.63 -8.02 -10.12
N TRP A 246 -3.24 -7.47 -9.07
CA TRP A 246 -2.67 -7.50 -7.72
C TRP A 246 -2.90 -8.87 -7.09
N GLU A 247 -1.97 -9.32 -6.25
CA GLU A 247 -2.14 -10.54 -5.46
C GLU A 247 -3.42 -10.51 -4.59
N ALA A 248 -3.92 -11.69 -4.24
CA ALA A 248 -5.07 -11.87 -3.38
C ALA A 248 -4.79 -11.30 -1.98
N TRP A 249 -5.78 -10.68 -1.34
CA TRP A 249 -5.69 -10.25 0.06
C TRP A 249 -6.60 -11.14 0.88
N LEU A 250 -6.16 -11.51 2.08
CA LEU A 250 -7.02 -12.19 3.05
C LEU A 250 -8.25 -11.33 3.33
N ASP A 251 -9.41 -11.96 3.35
CA ASP A 251 -10.64 -11.34 3.84
C ASP A 251 -10.75 -11.65 5.34
N PRO A 252 -10.63 -10.65 6.23
CA PRO A 252 -10.77 -10.85 7.67
C PRO A 252 -12.12 -11.44 8.08
N GLU A 253 -13.16 -11.26 7.25
CA GLU A 253 -14.49 -11.84 7.50
C GLU A 253 -14.60 -13.32 7.06
N ALA A 254 -13.64 -13.85 6.29
CA ALA A 254 -13.67 -15.23 5.80
C ALA A 254 -13.20 -16.27 6.83
N THR A 255 -12.59 -15.85 7.94
CA THR A 255 -11.98 -16.76 8.94
C THR A 255 -12.81 -16.99 10.20
N VAL A 256 -14.06 -16.52 10.26
CA VAL A 256 -14.90 -16.63 11.47
C VAL A 256 -16.11 -17.55 11.24
N GLU A 257 -15.86 -18.81 10.93
CA GLU A 257 -16.77 -19.90 11.33
C GLU A 257 -16.01 -20.76 12.35
N GLU A 258 -16.18 -20.41 13.63
CA GLU A 258 -15.65 -21.17 14.76
C GLU A 258 -16.18 -22.61 14.72
N GLU A 259 -15.28 -23.57 14.89
CA GLU A 259 -15.57 -24.99 15.10
C GLU A 259 -16.35 -25.19 16.41
N GLU A 260 -17.67 -25.00 16.39
CA GLU A 260 -18.57 -25.62 17.38
C GLU A 260 -19.30 -26.82 16.76
N GLY A 261 -18.63 -27.97 16.88
CA GLY A 261 -19.21 -29.31 16.99
C GLY A 261 -20.41 -29.68 16.10
N ASN A 262 -20.15 -30.37 14.99
CA ASN A 262 -20.91 -31.57 14.67
C ASN A 262 -20.17 -32.49 13.69
N GLU A 263 -20.26 -33.78 13.96
CA GLU A 263 -19.66 -34.85 13.17
C GLU A 263 -20.13 -34.82 11.70
N GLY A 264 -19.17 -34.88 10.77
CA GLY A 264 -19.37 -35.57 9.50
C GLY A 264 -19.94 -34.77 8.32
N HIS A 265 -19.34 -33.63 7.96
CA HIS A 265 -19.36 -33.18 6.55
C HIS A 265 -18.04 -32.49 6.17
N LYS A 266 -17.32 -33.05 5.20
CA LYS A 266 -16.19 -32.39 4.54
C LYS A 266 -16.73 -31.20 3.74
N HIS A 267 -16.63 -29.99 4.29
CA HIS A 267 -16.83 -28.76 3.53
C HIS A 267 -15.47 -28.19 3.13
N ALA A 268 -15.33 -27.90 1.84
CA ALA A 268 -14.14 -27.31 1.25
C ALA A 268 -13.89 -25.95 1.92
N ARG A 269 -12.63 -25.71 2.31
CA ARG A 269 -12.14 -24.36 2.63
C ARG A 269 -12.49 -23.47 1.44
N HIS A 270 -13.31 -22.45 1.66
CA HIS A 270 -13.82 -21.60 0.59
C HIS A 270 -12.77 -20.55 0.24
N ASP A 271 -11.96 -20.87 -0.77
CA ASP A 271 -11.18 -19.88 -1.50
C ASP A 271 -12.14 -18.84 -2.10
N VAL A 272 -12.17 -17.62 -1.56
CA VAL A 272 -12.75 -16.49 -2.29
C VAL A 272 -11.83 -16.27 -3.48
N PRO A 273 -12.27 -16.45 -4.74
CA PRO A 273 -11.37 -16.51 -5.88
C PRO A 273 -10.98 -15.08 -6.26
N TYR A 274 -10.08 -14.46 -5.50
CA TYR A 274 -9.29 -13.34 -5.96
C TYR A 274 -8.23 -13.85 -6.96
N GLY A 275 -8.66 -14.51 -8.05
CA GLY A 275 -7.73 -14.96 -9.07
C GLY A 275 -8.16 -16.23 -9.80
N ASN A 276 -8.89 -16.07 -10.91
CA ASN A 276 -8.88 -17.11 -11.95
C ASN A 276 -8.76 -16.57 -13.38
N LYS A 277 -8.27 -15.34 -13.52
CA LYS A 277 -7.69 -14.85 -14.78
C LYS A 277 -6.24 -14.43 -14.49
N ARG A 278 -5.37 -15.42 -14.29
CA ARG A 278 -3.92 -15.24 -14.21
C ARG A 278 -3.40 -14.69 -15.55
N THR A 279 -3.48 -13.38 -15.72
CA THR A 279 -2.43 -12.64 -16.42
C THR A 279 -1.54 -12.12 -15.30
N LYS A 280 -0.51 -12.89 -14.90
CA LYS A 280 0.56 -12.34 -14.06
C LYS A 280 1.03 -11.07 -14.77
N LEU A 281 0.79 -9.91 -14.16
CA LEU A 281 1.33 -8.67 -14.68
C LEU A 281 2.82 -8.75 -14.37
N SER A 282 3.62 -9.10 -15.37
CA SER A 282 5.06 -9.20 -15.23
C SER A 282 5.60 -7.87 -14.70
N ALA A 283 6.52 -7.96 -13.73
CA ALA A 283 7.35 -6.84 -13.30
C ALA A 283 8.06 -6.19 -14.49
#